data_AF-A0A1F7Z0S6-F1
#
_entry.id   AF-A0A1F7Z0S6-F1
#
_cell.length_a   1.000
_cell.length_b   1.000
_cell.length_c   1.000
_cell.angle_alpha   90.00
_cell.angle_beta   90.00
_cell.angle_gamma   90.00
#
_symmetry.space_group_name_H-M   'P 1'
#
loop_
_entity.id
_entity.type
_entity.pdbx_description
1 polymer ?
#
loop_
_entity_poly.entity_id
_entity_poly.type
_entity_poly.pdbx_seq_one_letter_code
_entity_poly.pdbx_strand_id
1 'polypeptide(L)' 'MQNKSGAVDHLKTHQKYPATKAELLKECDGLSDFSDEDKEWFAAHLAQENYESAEDVMKDLGLEEAQE' A
#
# COMPACT_ATOMS: atom_id res chain seq x y z
N MET A 1 3.60 -3.65 -9.00
CA MET A 1 3.01 -4.73 -8.18
C MET A 1 2.03 -5.56 -8.98
N GLN A 2 1.96 -6.85 -8.68
CA GLN A 2 1.10 -7.86 -9.27
C GLN A 2 -0.27 -7.92 -8.57
N ASN A 3 -0.31 -7.87 -7.23
CA ASN A 3 -1.56 -8.01 -6.46
C ASN A 3 -2.17 -6.65 -6.03
N LYS A 4 -2.57 -5.82 -7.00
CA LYS A 4 -3.15 -4.49 -6.74
C LYS A 4 -4.42 -4.55 -5.90
N SER A 5 -5.33 -5.47 -6.23
CA SER A 5 -6.62 -5.61 -5.55
C SER A 5 -6.45 -5.99 -4.08
N GLY A 6 -5.55 -6.95 -3.79
CA GLY A 6 -5.22 -7.34 -2.42
C GLY A 6 -4.63 -6.17 -1.61
N ALA A 7 -3.78 -5.34 -2.23
CA ALA A 7 -3.24 -4.17 -1.53
C ALA A 7 -4.31 -3.13 -1.24
N VAL A 8 -5.19 -2.86 -2.20
CA VAL A 8 -6.33 -1.95 -2.00
C VAL A 8 -7.22 -2.42 -0.87
N ASP A 9 -7.56 -3.71 -0.81
CA ASP A 9 -8.33 -4.27 0.30
C ASP A 9 -7.58 -4.11 1.63
N HIS A 10 -6.33 -4.58 1.70
CA HIS A 10 -5.52 -4.51 2.91
C HIS A 10 -5.38 -3.07 3.44
N LEU A 11 -5.14 -2.12 2.54
CA LEU A 11 -5.06 -0.71 2.89
C LEU A 11 -6.40 -0.17 3.42
N LYS A 12 -7.55 -0.61 2.90
CA LYS A 12 -8.88 -0.11 3.33
C LYS A 12 -9.43 -0.81 4.58
N THR A 13 -9.16 -2.10 4.75
CA THR A 13 -9.84 -2.95 5.74
C THR A 13 -8.95 -3.28 6.94
N HIS A 14 -7.65 -3.45 6.71
CA HIS A 14 -6.71 -3.97 7.71
C HIS A 14 -5.77 -2.89 8.25
N GLN A 15 -5.41 -1.91 7.41
CA GLN A 15 -4.50 -0.86 7.79
C GLN A 15 -5.17 0.21 8.67
N LYS A 16 -4.44 0.71 9.67
CA LYS A 16 -4.89 1.81 10.53
C LYS A 16 -4.23 3.11 10.09
N TYR A 17 -5.02 4.18 10.08
CA TYR A 17 -4.53 5.52 9.74
C TYR A 17 -4.75 6.50 10.90
N PRO A 18 -3.92 7.56 11.02
CA PRO A 18 -2.78 7.91 10.14
C PRO A 18 -1.61 6.92 10.25
N ALA A 19 -0.93 6.66 9.13
CA ALA A 19 0.23 5.78 9.05
C ALA A 19 1.35 6.40 8.22
N THR A 20 2.59 6.16 8.65
CA THR A 20 3.78 6.57 7.91
C THR A 20 4.21 5.49 6.90
N LYS A 21 4.98 5.87 5.87
CA LYS A 21 5.64 4.91 4.96
C LYS A 21 6.32 3.76 5.69
N ALA A 22 7.00 4.03 6.81
CA ALA A 22 7.69 3.00 7.58
C ALA A 22 6.71 2.00 8.23
N GLU A 23 5.58 2.48 8.74
CA GLU A 23 4.53 1.62 9.31
C GLU A 23 3.84 0.80 8.22
N LEU A 24 3.47 1.44 7.10
CA LEU A 24 2.87 0.74 5.96
C LEU A 24 3.79 -0.37 5.44
N LEU A 25 5.09 -0.11 5.35
CA LEU A 25 6.08 -1.11 4.93
C LEU A 25 6.25 -2.24 5.94
N LYS A 26 6.23 -1.92 7.23
CA LYS A 26 6.32 -2.92 8.29
C LYS A 26 5.12 -3.85 8.29
N GLU A 27 3.91 -3.30 8.13
CA GLU A 27 2.69 -4.11 8.00
C GLU A 27 2.71 -4.92 6.70
N CYS A 28 3.15 -4.32 5.58
CA CYS A 28 3.27 -4.99 4.28
C CYS A 28 4.29 -6.14 4.30
N ASP A 29 5.42 -6.00 5.00
CA ASP A 29 6.43 -7.04 5.17
C ASP A 29 5.87 -8.30 5.84
N GLY A 30 4.94 -8.12 6.78
CA GLY A 30 4.23 -9.21 7.47
C GLY A 30 3.19 -9.93 6.62
N LEU A 31 2.87 -9.44 5.43
CA LEU A 31 1.86 -10.05 4.57
C LEU A 31 2.48 -11.18 3.74
N SER A 32 2.12 -12.42 4.09
CA SER A 32 2.53 -13.61 3.34
C SER A 32 1.80 -13.75 1.98
N ASP A 33 0.78 -12.94 1.73
CA ASP A 33 0.02 -12.92 0.47
C ASP A 33 0.72 -12.09 -0.64
N PHE A 34 1.70 -11.25 -0.26
CA PHE A 34 2.47 -10.43 -1.19
C PHE A 34 3.86 -11.01 -1.43
N SER A 35 4.27 -11.01 -2.69
CA SER A 35 5.62 -11.44 -3.06
C SER A 35 6.65 -10.37 -2.68
N ASP A 36 7.92 -10.73 -2.56
CA ASP A 36 9.00 -9.77 -2.31
C ASP A 36 9.01 -8.64 -3.35
N GLU A 37 8.75 -8.96 -4.61
CA GLU A 37 8.66 -7.97 -5.70
C GLU A 37 7.51 -6.95 -5.48
N ASP A 38 6.39 -7.37 -4.88
CA ASP A 38 5.30 -6.45 -4.53
C ASP A 38 5.70 -5.53 -3.39
N LYS A 39 6.38 -6.07 -2.38
CA LYS A 39 6.89 -5.31 -1.22
C LYS A 39 7.95 -4.29 -1.64
N GLU A 40 8.88 -4.69 -2.50
CA GLU A 40 9.91 -3.81 -3.05
C GLU A 40 9.28 -2.71 -3.92
N TRP A 41 8.32 -3.07 -4.79
CA TRP A 41 7.60 -2.09 -5.60
C TRP A 41 6.88 -1.07 -4.72
N PHE A 42 6.19 -1.55 -3.67
CA PHE A 42 5.48 -0.72 -2.71
C PHE A 42 6.46 0.22 -1.98
N ALA A 43 7.60 -0.28 -1.51
CA ALA A 43 8.64 0.54 -0.89
C ALA A 43 9.24 1.60 -1.82
N ALA A 44 9.40 1.27 -3.11
CA ALA A 44 9.97 2.17 -4.10
C ALA A 44 8.99 3.25 -4.57
N HIS A 45 7.70 2.94 -4.67
CA HIS A 45 6.68 3.85 -5.19
C HIS A 45 6.04 4.71 -4.09
N LEU A 46 5.99 4.22 -2.86
CA LEU A 46 5.41 4.96 -1.75
C LEU A 46 6.28 6.16 -1.38
N ALA A 47 5.72 7.36 -1.38
CA ALA A 47 6.37 8.57 -0.92
C ALA A 47 6.63 8.53 0.60
N GLN A 48 7.64 9.27 1.03
CA GLN A 48 7.96 9.38 2.46
C GLN A 48 7.10 10.45 3.12
N GLU A 49 5.81 10.14 3.26
CA GLU A 49 4.82 11.01 3.90
C GLU A 49 3.95 10.27 4.91
N ASN A 50 3.03 11.03 5.51
CA ASN A 50 2.12 10.54 6.53
C ASN A 50 0.72 10.48 5.95
N TYR A 51 0.28 9.27 5.62
CA TYR A 51 -0.97 9.02 4.96
C TYR A 51 -2.11 9.05 5.97
N GLU A 52 -3.10 9.91 5.74
CA GLU A 52 -4.26 10.04 6.63
C GLU A 52 -5.31 8.95 6.39
N SER A 53 -5.27 8.28 5.24
CA SER A 53 -6.25 7.28 4.83
C SER A 53 -5.70 6.39 3.73
N ALA A 54 -6.37 5.25 3.51
CA ALA A 54 -6.04 4.33 2.44
C ALA A 54 -6.04 4.99 1.05
N GLU A 55 -7.00 5.89 0.81
CA GLU A 55 -7.14 6.66 -0.45
C GLU A 55 -5.88 7.47 -0.77
N ASP A 56 -5.23 7.99 0.25
CA ASP A 56 -4.01 8.79 0.12
C ASP A 56 -2.84 7.91 -0.36
N VAL A 57 -2.71 6.72 0.25
CA VAL A 57 -1.74 5.70 -0.17
C VAL A 57 -2.02 5.23 -1.60
N MET A 58 -3.28 4.96 -1.93
CA MET A 58 -3.67 4.48 -3.26
C MET A 58 -3.43 5.53 -4.34
N LYS A 59 -3.68 6.81 -4.05
CA LYS A 59 -3.37 7.94 -4.95
C LYS A 59 -1.89 8.01 -5.26
N ASP A 60 -1.06 7.96 -4.21
CA ASP A 60 0.38 8.06 -4.34
C ASP A 60 0.99 6.88 -5.13
N LEU A 61 0.45 5.68 -4.91
CA LEU A 61 0.85 4.48 -5.64
C LEU A 61 0.19 4.33 -7.03
N GLY A 62 -0.76 5.19 -7.38
CA GLY A 62 -1.55 5.03 -8.62
C GLY A 62 -2.36 3.72 -8.66
N LEU A 63 -2.86 3.28 -7.49
CA LEU A 63 -3.72 2.11 -7.32
C LEU A 63 -5.22 2.45 -7.31
N GLU A 64 -5.56 3.73 -7.44
CA GLU A 64 -6.91 4.15 -7.80
C GLU A 64 -7.33 3.38 -9.06
N GLU A 65 -8.48 2.71 -9.01
CA GLU A 65 -9.02 1.94 -10.14
C GLU A 65 -8.86 2.74 -11.44
N ALA A 66 -7.95 2.28 -12.30
CA ALA A 66 -8.03 2.61 -13.71
C ALA A 66 -9.36 2.01 -14.19
N GLN A 67 -10.41 2.81 -14.16
CA GLN A 67 -11.59 2.55 -14.95
C GLN A 67 -11.18 2.71 -16.42
N GLU A 68 -10.91 1.58 -17.06
CA GLU A 68 -10.95 1.43 -18.52
C GLU A 68 -11.76 0.18 -18.88
#